data_AF-A0A1B6MNF7-F1
#
_entry.id   AF-A0A1B6MNF7-F1
#
_cell.length_a   1.000
_cell.length_b   1.000
_cell.length_c   1.000
_cell.angle_alpha   90.00
_cell.angle_beta   90.00
_cell.angle_gamma   90.00
#
_symmetry.space_group_name_H-M   'P 1'
#
loop_
_entity.id
_entity.type
_entity.pdbx_description
1 polymer ?
#
loop_
_entity_poly.entity_id
_entity_poly.type
_entity_poly.pdbx_seq_one_letter_code
_entity_poly.pdbx_strand_id
1 'polypeptide(L)'
;MQLQKSVNRWLPDEKVMVLEKESDALMVLRRIGSQKQRRVIQRERRPHLLAEQVEFVPDPENSSVGTVKMTGYLRGQILSVNSLVHIPGWGDYQMRQIDSPGDPHSLGNSRGDMQEYKVLAVADPSKQESLERENVPDPMDAEQTWPTEEEMAEAEERIKRVKRVPAGMSDYQAAWIPDCDAEEVEGEEDEDDDDDMECDEAQSEEDSDGEGSEDAETMTVT
;
A
#
# COMPACT_ATOMS: atom_id res chain seq x y z
N MET A 1 16.90 24.51 34.12
CA MET A 1 16.92 25.06 32.75
C MET A 1 17.73 24.23 31.75
N GLN A 2 18.85 23.62 32.12
CA GLN A 2 19.63 22.78 31.19
C GLN A 2 18.82 21.57 30.67
N LEU A 3 18.09 20.88 31.55
CA LEU A 3 17.24 19.73 31.17
C LEU A 3 16.20 20.08 30.09
N GLN A 4 15.46 21.19 30.28
CA GLN A 4 14.48 21.66 29.31
C GLN A 4 15.12 21.95 27.95
N LYS A 5 16.32 22.56 27.93
CA LYS A 5 17.05 22.82 26.69
C LYS A 5 17.45 21.52 25.97
N SER A 6 17.86 20.50 26.71
CA SER A 6 18.20 19.19 26.14
C SER A 6 16.97 18.44 25.61
N VAL A 7 15.83 18.50 26.31
CA VAL A 7 14.58 17.85 25.88
C VAL A 7 13.99 18.53 24.65
N ASN A 8 14.05 19.86 24.58
CA ASN A 8 13.54 20.64 23.44
C ASN A 8 14.19 20.27 22.10
N ARG A 9 15.41 19.71 22.12
CA ARG A 9 16.07 19.22 20.90
C ARG A 9 15.32 18.04 20.26
N TRP A 10 14.69 17.19 21.08
CA TRP A 10 14.03 15.96 20.64
C TRP A 10 12.50 16.09 20.63
N LEU A 11 11.95 16.84 21.58
CA LEU A 11 10.52 17.07 21.76
C LEU A 11 10.27 18.58 21.85
N PRO A 12 10.10 19.26 20.69
CA PRO A 12 9.75 20.67 20.69
C PRO A 12 8.38 20.88 21.37
N ASP A 13 8.24 22.01 22.07
CA ASP A 13 7.02 22.48 22.74
C ASP A 13 6.54 21.70 23.97
N GLU A 14 7.30 20.72 24.46
CA GLU A 14 6.90 19.93 25.62
C GLU A 14 7.50 20.47 26.93
N LYS A 15 6.65 20.91 27.87
CA LYS A 15 7.09 21.45 29.16
C LYS A 15 7.41 20.33 30.16
N VAL A 16 8.60 20.37 30.76
CA VAL A 16 8.98 19.45 31.85
C VAL A 16 8.18 19.80 33.11
N MET A 17 7.51 18.81 33.68
CA MET A 17 6.76 18.90 34.93
C MET A 17 7.59 18.29 36.06
N VAL A 18 7.55 18.91 37.24
CA VAL A 18 8.24 18.44 38.45
C VAL A 18 7.25 17.62 39.28
N LEU A 19 7.71 16.53 39.89
CA LEU A 19 6.91 15.62 40.72
C LEU A 19 7.50 15.60 42.13
N GLU A 20 7.35 16.70 42.88
CA GLU A 20 7.82 16.80 44.26
C GLU A 20 6.67 16.71 45.26
N LYS A 21 5.52 17.33 44.95
CA LYS A 21 4.35 17.36 45.82
C LYS A 21 3.22 16.51 45.28
N GLU A 22 2.35 16.05 46.17
CA GLU A 22 1.11 15.35 45.78
C GLU A 22 0.22 16.22 44.87
N SER A 23 0.21 17.54 45.09
CA SER A 23 -0.47 18.49 44.20
C SER A 23 0.04 18.42 42.77
N ASP A 24 1.34 18.23 42.59
CA ASP A 24 1.97 18.17 41.28
C ASP A 24 1.61 16.86 40.58
N ALA A 25 1.57 15.75 41.32
CA ALA A 25 1.11 14.45 40.81
C ALA A 25 -0.33 14.51 40.30
N LEU A 26 -1.23 15.20 41.02
CA LEU A 26 -2.62 15.43 40.57
C LEU A 26 -2.67 16.27 39.29
N MET A 27 -1.82 17.29 39.16
CA MET A 27 -1.73 18.08 37.92
C MET A 27 -1.27 17.23 36.74
N VAL A 28 -0.29 16.33 36.94
CA VAL A 28 0.18 15.40 35.89
C VAL A 28 -0.91 14.40 35.50
N LEU A 29 -1.59 13.78 36.46
CA LEU A 29 -2.69 12.85 36.19
C LEU A 29 -3.83 13.52 35.41
N ARG A 30 -4.21 14.74 35.81
CA ARG A 30 -5.18 15.54 35.06
C ARG A 30 -4.73 15.81 33.64
N ARG A 31 -3.45 16.13 33.44
CA ARG A 31 -2.87 16.35 32.10
C ARG A 31 -2.95 15.08 31.27
N ILE A 32 -2.55 13.92 31.80
CA ILE A 32 -2.60 12.62 31.10
C ILE A 32 -4.04 12.29 30.68
N GLY A 33 -5.02 12.53 31.55
CA GLY A 33 -6.43 12.24 31.25
C GLY A 33 -7.09 13.21 30.28
N SER A 34 -6.69 14.49 30.27
CA SER A 34 -7.31 15.54 29.44
C SER A 34 -6.52 15.89 28.18
N GLN A 35 -5.35 15.28 27.96
CA GLN A 35 -4.50 15.58 26.81
C GLN A 35 -5.09 14.99 25.52
N LYS A 36 -5.00 15.75 24.43
CA LYS A 36 -5.31 15.26 23.09
C LYS A 36 -4.39 14.09 22.74
N GLN A 37 -4.97 12.91 22.57
CA GLN A 37 -4.23 11.72 22.18
C GLN A 37 -3.71 11.85 20.74
N ARG A 38 -2.43 11.55 20.55
CA ARG A 38 -1.84 11.42 19.21
C ARG A 38 -2.23 10.06 18.65
N ARG A 39 -2.89 10.07 17.49
CA ARG A 39 -3.31 8.85 16.79
C ARG A 39 -2.11 8.21 16.12
N VAL A 40 -1.87 6.93 16.40
CA VAL A 40 -0.83 6.14 15.74
C VAL A 40 -1.53 5.18 14.79
N ILE A 41 -1.47 5.48 13.49
CA ILE A 41 -2.29 4.82 12.46
C ILE A 41 -2.07 3.30 12.48
N GLN A 42 -0.83 2.84 12.61
CA GLN A 42 -0.49 1.41 12.63
C GLN A 42 -1.13 0.67 13.82
N ARG A 43 -1.25 1.33 14.98
CA ARG A 43 -1.88 0.75 16.18
C ARG A 43 -3.40 0.77 16.11
N GLU A 44 -3.99 1.75 15.43
CA GLU A 44 -5.44 1.88 15.33
C GLU A 44 -6.04 1.04 14.19
N ARG A 45 -5.26 0.70 13.17
CA ARG A 45 -5.72 -0.15 12.06
C ARG A 45 -5.76 -1.63 12.39
N ARG A 46 -5.07 -2.08 13.44
CA ARG A 46 -5.01 -3.49 13.85
C ARG A 46 -5.52 -3.67 15.27
N PRO A 47 -6.28 -4.75 15.56
CA PRO A 47 -6.62 -5.09 16.92
C PRO A 47 -5.32 -5.41 17.67
N HIS A 48 -5.18 -4.86 18.88
CA HIS A 48 -4.07 -5.19 19.76
C HIS A 48 -4.57 -5.28 21.20
N LEU A 49 -3.89 -6.11 21.98
CA LEU A 49 -4.23 -6.36 23.37
C LEU A 49 -2.95 -6.32 24.19
N LEU A 50 -3.03 -5.69 25.37
CA LEU A 50 -2.00 -5.80 26.38
C LEU A 50 -2.45 -6.88 27.37
N ALA A 51 -1.66 -7.93 27.51
CA ALA A 51 -1.97 -9.02 28.42
C ALA A 51 -1.71 -8.59 29.87
N GLU A 52 -2.73 -8.74 30.71
CA GLU A 52 -2.65 -8.50 32.15
C GLU A 52 -2.37 -9.80 32.90
N GLN A 53 -2.98 -10.90 32.46
CA GLN A 53 -2.73 -12.24 32.97
C GLN A 53 -2.57 -13.22 31.82
N VAL A 54 -1.62 -14.15 31.99
CA VAL A 54 -1.25 -15.16 31.00
C VAL A 54 -1.18 -16.49 31.71
N GLU A 55 -1.93 -17.47 31.21
CA GLU A 55 -1.94 -18.84 31.71
C GLU A 55 -1.64 -19.80 30.56
N PHE A 56 -0.75 -20.76 30.80
CA PHE A 56 -0.42 -21.78 29.81
C PHE A 56 -1.05 -23.10 30.23
N VAL A 57 -1.88 -23.67 29.35
CA VAL A 57 -2.47 -25.00 29.53
C VAL A 57 -1.77 -25.95 28.55
N PRO A 58 -0.88 -26.83 29.04
CA PRO A 58 -0.21 -27.81 28.18
C PRO A 58 -1.22 -28.78 27.59
N ASP A 59 -0.98 -29.22 26.36
CA ASP A 59 -1.80 -30.25 25.74
C ASP A 59 -1.52 -31.62 26.41
N PRO A 60 -2.54 -32.41 26.80
CA PRO A 60 -2.34 -33.74 27.38
C PRO A 60 -1.55 -34.70 26.47
N GLU A 61 -1.59 -34.54 25.15
CA GLU A 61 -0.90 -35.45 24.23
C GLU A 61 0.52 -35.02 23.86
N ASN A 62 0.79 -33.71 23.84
CA ASN A 62 2.09 -33.15 23.45
C ASN A 62 2.62 -32.19 24.50
N SER A 63 3.65 -32.60 25.24
CA SER A 63 4.26 -31.76 26.29
C SER A 63 4.94 -30.48 25.76
N SER A 64 5.18 -30.36 24.45
CA SER A 64 5.86 -29.21 23.82
C SER A 64 4.90 -28.17 23.23
N VAL A 65 3.60 -28.48 23.13
CA VAL A 65 2.58 -27.60 22.56
C VAL A 65 1.47 -27.41 23.60
N GLY A 66 0.86 -26.23 23.61
CA GLY A 66 -0.24 -25.96 24.53
C GLY A 66 -1.04 -24.74 24.12
N THR A 67 -2.12 -24.51 24.85
CA THR A 67 -3.01 -23.37 24.65
C THR A 67 -2.64 -22.26 25.64
N VAL A 68 -2.30 -21.07 25.13
CA VAL A 68 -2.09 -19.88 25.95
C VAL A 68 -3.43 -19.16 26.12
N LYS A 69 -3.85 -18.97 27.36
CA LYS A 69 -4.96 -18.07 27.71
C LYS A 69 -4.38 -16.71 28.08
N MET A 70 -4.75 -15.69 27.32
CA MET A 70 -4.33 -14.31 27.56
C MET A 70 -5.56 -13.47 27.89
N THR A 71 -5.56 -12.81 29.03
CA THR A 71 -6.63 -11.88 29.43
C THR A 71 -6.12 -10.45 29.37
N GLY A 72 -6.99 -9.55 28.91
CA GLY A 72 -6.69 -8.13 28.82
C GLY A 72 -7.74 -7.38 28.03
N TYR A 73 -7.52 -6.09 27.85
CA TYR A 73 -8.47 -5.22 27.14
C TYR A 73 -8.10 -5.08 25.67
N LEU A 74 -9.08 -5.34 24.81
CA LEU A 74 -8.96 -5.10 23.38
C LEU A 74 -8.89 -3.60 23.07
N ARG A 75 -7.95 -3.19 22.23
CA ARG A 75 -7.78 -1.82 21.75
C ARG A 75 -7.65 -1.78 20.22
N GLY A 76 -8.08 -0.66 19.63
CA GLY A 76 -8.02 -0.46 18.18
C GLY A 76 -9.27 -0.97 17.46
N GLN A 77 -9.09 -1.90 16.52
CA GLN A 77 -10.19 -2.54 15.78
C GLN A 77 -10.78 -3.73 16.54
N ILE A 78 -11.88 -4.26 16.00
CA ILE A 78 -12.53 -5.49 16.48
C ILE A 78 -11.62 -6.69 16.15
N LEU A 79 -11.54 -7.65 17.08
CA LEU A 79 -10.79 -8.89 16.91
C LEU A 79 -11.68 -9.98 16.32
N SER A 80 -11.19 -10.66 15.29
CA SER A 80 -11.84 -11.83 14.68
C SER A 80 -11.12 -13.10 15.11
N VAL A 81 -11.84 -14.14 15.55
CA VAL A 81 -11.25 -15.42 15.97
C VAL A 81 -10.50 -16.13 14.83
N ASN A 82 -10.94 -15.91 13.59
CA ASN A 82 -10.39 -16.63 12.43
C ASN A 82 -9.08 -16.03 11.91
N SER A 83 -8.71 -14.82 12.36
CA SER A 83 -7.47 -14.14 11.97
C SER A 83 -6.29 -14.61 12.82
N LEU A 84 -5.08 -14.53 12.27
CA LEU A 84 -3.85 -14.81 13.02
C LEU A 84 -3.56 -13.75 14.09
N VAL A 85 -2.91 -14.19 15.18
CA VAL A 85 -2.37 -13.32 16.23
C VAL A 85 -0.86 -13.39 16.23
N HIS A 86 -0.23 -12.22 16.19
CA HIS A 86 1.21 -12.09 16.35
C HIS A 86 1.57 -11.78 17.81
N ILE A 87 2.39 -12.62 18.42
CA ILE A 87 3.01 -12.38 19.72
C ILE A 87 4.44 -11.86 19.48
N PRO A 88 4.76 -10.61 19.85
CA PRO A 88 6.09 -10.05 19.66
C PRO A 88 7.18 -10.92 20.29
N GLY A 89 8.14 -11.34 19.47
CA GLY A 89 9.27 -12.19 19.90
C GLY A 89 9.00 -13.70 19.85
N TRP A 90 7.75 -14.14 19.63
CA TRP A 90 7.38 -15.56 19.59
C TRP A 90 6.85 -16.00 18.23
N GLY A 91 6.19 -15.11 17.49
CA GLY A 91 5.71 -15.37 16.13
C GLY A 91 4.19 -15.28 16.00
N ASP A 92 3.65 -15.95 14.98
CA ASP A 92 2.23 -15.92 14.62
C ASP A 92 1.56 -17.22 15.05
N TYR A 93 0.35 -17.10 15.56
CA TYR A 93 -0.42 -18.20 16.11
C TYR A 93 -1.89 -18.08 15.69
N GLN A 94 -2.54 -19.23 15.53
CA GLN A 94 -3.98 -19.30 15.33
C GLN A 94 -4.72 -19.20 16.66
N MET A 95 -5.82 -18.44 16.67
CA MET A 95 -6.72 -18.42 17.82
C MET A 95 -7.73 -19.57 17.75
N ARG A 96 -8.09 -20.09 18.93
CA ARG A 96 -9.11 -21.14 19.07
C ARG A 96 -10.47 -20.57 19.47
N GLN A 97 -10.48 -19.62 20.39
CA GLN A 97 -11.70 -19.13 21.05
C GLN A 97 -11.45 -17.75 21.66
N ILE A 98 -12.49 -16.92 21.69
CA ILE A 98 -12.53 -15.64 22.41
C ILE A 98 -13.63 -15.73 23.47
N ASP A 99 -13.22 -15.45 24.71
CA ASP A 99 -14.10 -15.41 25.87
C ASP A 99 -14.13 -14.00 26.46
N SER A 100 -15.30 -13.61 26.98
CA SER A 100 -15.48 -12.37 27.74
C SER A 100 -15.69 -12.71 29.21
N PRO A 101 -14.64 -12.63 30.05
CA PRO A 101 -14.83 -12.61 31.49
C PRO A 101 -15.47 -11.27 31.93
N GLY A 102 -16.03 -11.24 33.13
CA GLY A 102 -16.44 -9.99 33.77
C GLY A 102 -15.24 -9.06 34.02
N ASP A 103 -15.46 -7.74 33.92
CA ASP A 103 -14.44 -6.72 34.13
C ASP A 103 -14.02 -6.65 35.62
N PRO A 104 -12.74 -6.95 35.97
CA PRO A 104 -12.25 -6.86 37.34
C PRO A 104 -12.21 -5.42 37.91
N HIS A 105 -12.17 -4.41 37.03
CA HIS A 105 -11.90 -3.01 37.34
C HIS A 105 -12.92 -2.06 36.70
N SER A 106 -14.20 -2.42 36.74
CA SER A 106 -15.28 -1.60 36.20
C SER A 106 -15.31 -0.19 36.81
N LEU A 107 -15.34 0.84 35.98
CA LEU A 107 -15.50 2.23 36.41
C LEU A 107 -16.97 2.50 36.80
N GLY A 108 -17.32 2.34 38.08
CA GLY A 108 -18.64 2.67 38.62
C GLY A 108 -19.01 1.86 39.87
N ASN A 109 -20.20 2.12 40.45
CA ASN A 109 -20.73 1.36 41.60
C ASN A 109 -21.18 -0.07 41.26
N SER A 110 -21.06 -0.48 39.99
CA SER A 110 -21.34 -1.84 39.56
C SER A 110 -20.15 -2.74 39.90
N ARG A 111 -19.82 -2.87 41.19
CA ARG A 111 -18.82 -3.83 41.65
C ARG A 111 -19.24 -5.21 41.15
N GLY A 112 -18.40 -5.74 40.26
CA GLY A 112 -18.63 -6.90 39.41
C GLY A 112 -19.54 -7.94 40.02
N ASP A 113 -20.69 -8.12 39.37
CA ASP A 113 -21.31 -9.42 39.35
C ASP A 113 -20.27 -10.34 38.72
N MET A 114 -19.77 -11.32 39.47
CA MET A 114 -18.71 -12.24 39.06
C MET A 114 -19.30 -13.15 37.99
N GLN A 115 -19.50 -12.61 36.79
CA GLN A 115 -20.15 -13.30 35.70
C GLN A 115 -19.18 -14.33 35.16
N GLU A 116 -19.66 -15.57 35.11
CA GLU A 116 -19.00 -16.70 34.49
C GLU A 116 -18.56 -16.35 33.06
N TYR A 117 -17.44 -16.95 32.62
CA TYR A 117 -16.87 -16.74 31.30
C TYR A 117 -17.94 -16.91 30.21
N LYS A 118 -18.28 -15.82 29.51
CA LYS A 118 -19.17 -15.88 28.37
C LYS A 118 -18.35 -16.11 27.11
N VAL A 119 -18.53 -17.27 26.49
CA VAL A 119 -17.93 -17.56 25.17
C VAL A 119 -18.54 -16.60 24.14
N LEU A 120 -17.70 -15.79 23.50
CA LEU A 120 -18.15 -14.86 22.47
C LEU A 120 -18.11 -15.51 21.09
N ALA A 121 -17.00 -16.19 20.79
CA ALA A 121 -16.79 -16.76 19.48
C ALA A 121 -15.75 -17.91 19.53
N VAL A 122 -15.95 -18.90 18.67
CA VAL A 122 -15.07 -20.06 18.48
C VAL A 122 -14.59 -20.06 17.03
N ALA A 123 -13.36 -20.51 16.78
CA ALA A 123 -12.77 -20.54 15.45
C ALA A 123 -13.53 -21.52 14.53
N ASP A 124 -13.86 -21.07 13.32
CA ASP A 124 -14.41 -21.93 12.28
C ASP A 124 -13.24 -22.47 11.42
N PRO A 125 -12.99 -23.79 11.39
CA PRO A 125 -11.82 -24.33 10.68
C PRO A 125 -11.83 -24.04 9.17
N SER A 126 -13.02 -23.88 8.56
CA SER A 126 -13.14 -23.57 7.13
C SER A 126 -12.84 -22.11 6.76
N LYS A 127 -12.86 -21.19 7.73
CA LYS A 127 -12.62 -19.74 7.51
C LYS A 127 -11.33 -19.28 8.17
N GLN A 128 -10.64 -20.17 8.86
CA GLN A 128 -9.46 -19.86 9.64
C GLN A 128 -8.27 -19.63 8.71
N GLU A 129 -7.57 -18.53 8.95
CA GLU A 129 -6.37 -18.17 8.21
C GLU A 129 -5.26 -19.19 8.48
N SER A 130 -4.54 -19.64 7.44
CA SER A 130 -3.47 -20.63 7.55
C SER A 130 -2.23 -20.03 8.22
N LEU A 131 -1.45 -20.87 8.91
CA LEU A 131 -0.15 -20.49 9.49
C LEU A 131 0.99 -20.47 8.47
N GLU A 132 0.69 -20.79 7.22
CA GLU A 132 1.66 -20.86 6.14
C GLU A 132 2.09 -19.44 5.76
N ARG A 133 3.36 -19.13 6.04
CA ARG A 133 3.95 -17.81 5.78
C ARG A 133 4.56 -17.69 4.39
N GLU A 134 4.95 -18.82 3.82
CA GLU A 134 5.63 -18.89 2.54
C GLU A 134 4.62 -19.36 1.49
N ASN A 135 4.48 -18.58 0.42
CA ASN A 135 3.75 -19.04 -0.74
C ASN A 135 4.56 -20.16 -1.39
N VAL A 136 3.95 -21.32 -1.59
CA VAL A 136 4.59 -22.40 -2.37
C VAL A 136 4.69 -21.89 -3.81
N PRO A 137 5.90 -21.72 -4.38
CA PRO A 137 6.02 -21.28 -5.76
C PRO A 137 5.37 -22.31 -6.66
N ASP A 138 4.37 -21.90 -7.44
CA ASP A 138 3.79 -22.75 -8.47
C ASP A 138 4.79 -22.84 -9.63
N PRO A 139 5.29 -24.04 -9.99
CA PRO A 139 6.27 -24.20 -11.05
C PRO A 139 5.79 -23.73 -12.43
N MET A 140 4.48 -23.57 -12.67
CA MET A 140 3.90 -23.08 -13.94
C MET A 140 3.52 -21.59 -13.93
N ASP A 141 3.48 -20.93 -12.78
CA ASP A 141 3.08 -19.51 -12.64
C ASP A 141 4.16 -18.52 -13.15
N ALA A 142 5.36 -19.02 -13.45
CA ALA A 142 6.44 -18.25 -14.05
C ALA A 142 6.38 -18.19 -15.59
N GLU A 143 5.41 -18.85 -16.23
CA GLU A 143 5.36 -19.01 -17.71
C GLU A 143 4.40 -18.05 -18.42
N GLN A 144 3.72 -17.17 -17.69
CA GLN A 144 2.70 -16.26 -18.24
C GLN A 144 2.90 -14.81 -17.76
N THR A 145 4.02 -14.21 -18.17
CA THR A 145 4.27 -12.76 -18.02
C THR A 145 4.69 -12.08 -19.32
N TRP A 146 4.75 -12.84 -20.42
CA TRP A 146 4.84 -12.30 -21.76
C TRP A 146 3.43 -12.33 -22.38
N PRO A 147 2.99 -11.27 -23.07
CA PRO A 147 1.78 -11.33 -23.88
C PRO A 147 1.83 -12.57 -24.75
N THR A 148 0.72 -13.28 -24.81
CA THR A 148 0.64 -14.51 -25.61
C THR A 148 0.89 -14.21 -27.08
N GLU A 149 1.40 -15.17 -27.84
CA GLU A 149 1.64 -15.02 -29.29
C GLU A 149 0.36 -14.56 -30.03
N GLU A 150 -0.80 -14.94 -29.50
CA GLU A 150 -2.13 -14.50 -29.98
C GLU A 150 -2.38 -13.00 -29.72
N GLU A 151 -2.07 -12.49 -28.52
CA GLU A 151 -2.18 -11.06 -28.20
C GLU A 151 -1.13 -10.21 -28.94
N MET A 152 0.04 -10.79 -29.24
CA MET A 152 1.08 -10.13 -30.03
C MET A 152 0.68 -10.04 -31.50
N ALA A 153 0.08 -11.09 -32.06
CA ALA A 153 -0.47 -11.08 -33.42
C ALA A 153 -1.63 -10.09 -33.56
N GLU A 154 -2.53 -10.01 -32.58
CA GLU A 154 -3.62 -9.03 -32.57
C GLU A 154 -3.08 -7.59 -32.50
N ALA A 155 -2.01 -7.34 -31.73
CA ALA A 155 -1.34 -6.05 -31.72
C ALA A 155 -0.68 -5.72 -33.07
N GLU A 156 0.00 -6.69 -33.70
CA GLU A 156 0.60 -6.53 -35.03
C GLU A 156 -0.44 -6.26 -36.13
N GLU A 157 -1.63 -6.87 -36.04
CA GLU A 157 -2.74 -6.62 -36.97
C GLU A 157 -3.35 -5.21 -36.79
N ARG A 158 -3.28 -4.65 -35.57
CA ARG A 158 -3.76 -3.28 -35.25
C ARG A 158 -2.75 -2.19 -35.63
N ILE A 159 -1.48 -2.54 -35.83
CA ILE A 159 -0.43 -1.59 -36.22
C ILE A 159 -0.40 -1.43 -37.74
N LYS A 160 -0.82 -0.26 -38.24
CA LYS A 160 -0.72 0.09 -39.67
C LYS A 160 0.61 0.79 -39.93
N ARG A 161 1.45 0.22 -40.80
CA ARG A 161 2.74 0.81 -41.18
C ARG A 161 2.55 1.81 -42.32
N VAL A 162 2.79 3.09 -42.05
CA VAL A 162 2.70 4.16 -43.07
C VAL A 162 4.12 4.58 -43.48
N LYS A 163 4.45 4.43 -44.76
CA LYS A 163 5.73 4.88 -45.31
C LYS A 163 5.71 6.40 -45.51
N ARG A 164 6.61 7.13 -44.87
CA ARG A 164 6.76 8.56 -45.11
C ARG A 164 7.56 8.78 -46.41
N VAL A 165 6.87 9.17 -47.47
CA VAL A 165 7.49 9.43 -48.79
C VAL A 165 7.66 10.93 -49.00
N PRO A 166 8.81 11.41 -49.48
CA PRO A 166 8.99 12.82 -49.87
C PRO A 166 8.02 13.26 -50.99
N ALA A 167 7.54 14.51 -50.92
CA ALA A 167 6.58 15.05 -51.89
C ALA A 167 7.16 15.06 -53.32
N GLY A 168 6.41 14.52 -54.28
CA GLY A 168 6.79 14.46 -55.69
C GLY A 168 7.44 13.15 -56.16
N MET A 169 7.54 12.13 -55.30
CA MET A 169 8.05 10.81 -55.65
C MET A 169 6.93 9.91 -56.23
N SER A 170 7.22 9.18 -57.31
CA SER A 170 6.27 8.24 -57.93
C SER A 170 6.16 6.93 -57.13
N ASP A 171 5.01 6.26 -57.17
CA ASP A 171 4.76 4.98 -56.50
C ASP A 171 5.87 3.93 -56.72
N TYR A 172 6.41 3.84 -57.94
CA TYR A 172 7.49 2.90 -58.27
C TYR A 172 8.80 3.24 -57.55
N GLN A 173 9.06 4.53 -57.31
CA GLN A 173 10.23 5.01 -56.57
C GLN A 173 10.03 4.84 -55.06
N ALA A 174 8.82 5.04 -54.56
CA ALA A 174 8.46 4.80 -53.16
C ALA A 174 8.58 3.32 -52.77
N ALA A 175 8.36 2.40 -53.72
CA ALA A 175 8.51 0.96 -53.51
C ALA A 175 9.95 0.52 -53.19
N TRP A 176 10.95 1.37 -53.43
CA TRP A 176 12.36 1.11 -53.09
C TRP A 176 12.76 1.62 -51.69
N ILE A 177 11.85 2.31 -50.98
CA ILE A 177 12.09 2.73 -49.60
C ILE A 177 11.92 1.51 -48.67
N PRO A 178 12.97 1.13 -47.92
CA PRO A 178 12.93 -0.02 -47.03
C PRO A 178 11.79 0.08 -46.00
N ASP A 179 11.10 -1.04 -45.76
CA ASP A 179 9.97 -1.11 -44.81
C ASP A 179 10.38 -0.86 -43.35
N CYS A 180 11.68 -0.86 -43.05
CA CYS A 180 12.23 -0.55 -41.73
C CYS A 180 12.21 0.94 -41.37
N ASP A 181 12.04 1.83 -42.36
CA ASP A 181 11.86 3.28 -42.15
C ASP A 181 10.37 3.68 -42.14
N ALA A 182 9.45 2.72 -42.18
CA ALA A 182 8.02 2.98 -42.02
C ALA A 182 7.69 3.20 -40.54
N GLU A 183 7.02 4.30 -40.21
CA GLU A 183 6.56 4.53 -38.84
C GLU A 183 5.32 3.69 -38.57
N GLU A 184 5.31 3.05 -37.40
CA GLU A 184 4.19 2.27 -36.88
C GLU A 184 3.16 3.23 -36.29
N VAL A 185 2.00 3.35 -36.94
CA VAL A 185 0.89 4.17 -36.46
C VAL A 185 -0.18 3.22 -35.94
N GLU A 186 -0.56 3.37 -34.67
CA GLU A 186 -1.72 2.66 -34.13
C GLU A 186 -2.96 3.08 -34.92
N GLY A 187 -3.59 2.13 -35.60
CA GLY A 187 -4.83 2.39 -36.31
C GLY A 187 -5.97 2.56 -35.31
N GLU A 188 -6.29 3.79 -34.93
CA GLU A 188 -7.61 4.07 -34.36
C GLU A 188 -8.65 3.80 -35.46
N GLU A 189 -9.50 2.79 -35.24
CA GLU A 189 -10.67 2.55 -36.08
C GLU A 189 -11.72 3.64 -35.76
N ASP A 190 -11.55 4.83 -36.33
CA ASP A 190 -12.63 5.80 -36.43
C ASP A 190 -13.47 5.45 -37.67
N GLU A 191 -14.69 4.96 -37.39
CA GLU A 191 -15.76 4.78 -38.36
C GLU A 191 -16.22 6.17 -38.89
N ASP A 192 -16.25 6.28 -40.23
CA ASP A 192 -16.96 7.26 -41.06
C ASP A 192 -16.65 8.78 -40.91
N ASP A 193 -16.07 9.38 -41.96
CA ASP A 193 -16.71 10.54 -42.62
C ASP A 193 -16.16 10.77 -44.05
N ASP A 194 -17.07 10.74 -45.02
CA ASP A 194 -16.91 11.32 -46.36
C ASP A 194 -16.76 12.84 -46.20
N ASP A 195 -15.69 13.47 -46.69
CA ASP A 195 -15.83 14.85 -47.18
C ASP A 195 -14.78 15.28 -48.22
N ASP A 196 -15.33 15.53 -49.41
CA ASP A 196 -15.04 16.52 -50.43
C ASP A 196 -13.59 16.92 -50.81
N MET A 197 -13.27 16.65 -52.08
CA MET A 197 -12.22 17.37 -52.80
C MET A 197 -12.71 18.78 -53.16
N GLU A 198 -12.16 19.82 -52.51
CA GLU A 198 -12.18 21.17 -53.09
C GLU A 198 -10.75 21.75 -53.14
N CYS A 199 -10.32 22.00 -54.38
CA CYS A 199 -9.07 22.63 -54.75
C CYS A 199 -9.14 24.11 -54.43
N ASP A 200 -8.32 24.61 -53.50
CA ASP A 200 -8.15 26.06 -53.32
C ASP A 200 -6.72 26.52 -53.63
N GLU A 201 -6.69 27.61 -54.39
CA GLU A 201 -5.60 28.19 -55.13
C GLU A 201 -4.79 29.13 -54.21
N ALA A 202 -3.62 28.68 -53.75
CA ALA A 202 -2.76 29.49 -52.90
C ALA A 202 -2.01 30.58 -53.71
N GLN A 203 -2.55 31.80 -53.67
CA GLN A 203 -1.83 33.03 -54.00
C GLN A 203 -0.61 33.19 -53.09
N SER A 204 0.57 33.27 -53.70
CA SER A 204 1.82 33.67 -53.05
C SER A 204 1.88 35.19 -52.93
N GLU A 205 1.88 35.71 -51.71
CA GLU A 205 2.49 37.00 -51.39
C GLU A 205 3.53 36.80 -50.28
N GLU A 206 4.74 37.22 -50.62
CA GLU A 206 6.00 37.07 -49.90
C GLU A 206 6.20 38.36 -49.10
N ASP A 207 6.36 38.29 -47.78
CA ASP A 207 6.94 39.43 -47.04
C ASP A 207 7.73 38.99 -45.80
N SER A 208 8.96 39.47 -45.81
CA SER A 208 9.80 39.95 -44.72
C SER A 208 10.41 39.06 -43.65
N ASP A 209 11.72 39.35 -43.50
CA ASP A 209 12.58 39.28 -42.32
C ASP A 209 13.10 37.88 -41.92
N GLY A 210 14.37 37.70 -41.60
CA GLY A 210 15.44 38.65 -41.33
C GLY A 210 16.53 37.91 -40.54
N GLU A 211 17.75 38.02 -41.04
CA GLU A 211 19.07 37.96 -40.37
C GLU A 211 19.25 37.23 -39.03
N GLY A 212 20.30 36.39 -38.96
CA GLY A 212 21.36 36.66 -38.00
C GLY A 212 21.93 35.50 -37.17
N SER A 213 23.26 35.36 -37.28
CA SER A 213 24.22 34.78 -36.32
C SER A 213 24.45 33.27 -36.38
N GLU A 214 25.45 32.77 -37.13
CA GLU A 214 26.86 32.56 -36.72
C GLU A 214 27.06 32.10 -35.26
N ASP A 215 27.46 30.82 -35.11
CA ASP A 215 28.68 30.44 -34.40
C ASP A 215 29.09 29.01 -34.79
N ALA A 216 30.28 28.90 -35.38
CA ALA A 216 30.95 27.66 -35.69
C ALA A 216 32.13 27.52 -34.73
N GLU A 217 32.21 26.40 -34.01
CA GLU A 217 33.42 25.73 -33.49
C GLU A 217 32.93 24.60 -32.55
N THR A 218 33.29 23.33 -32.77
CA THR A 218 34.47 22.75 -32.11
C THR A 218 34.89 21.41 -32.72
N MET A 219 36.19 21.18 -32.53
CA MET A 219 37.12 20.26 -33.16
C MET A 219 37.06 18.80 -32.67
N THR A 220 37.21 17.89 -33.63
CA THR A 220 38.09 16.70 -33.68
C THR A 220 38.37 15.83 -32.45
N VAL A 221 38.09 14.55 -32.67
CA VAL A 221 38.51 13.34 -31.98
C VAL A 221 40.02 13.10 -32.08
N THR A 222 40.63 12.77 -30.95
CA THR A 222 41.72 11.78 -30.81
C THR A 222 41.50 10.99 -29.52
#